data_AF-A0A1R3TNY6-F1
#
_entry.id   AF-A0A1R3TNY6-F1
#
_cell.length_a   1.000
_cell.length_b   1.000
_cell.length_c   1.000
_cell.angle_alpha   90.00
_cell.angle_beta   90.00
_cell.angle_gamma   90.00
#
_symmetry.space_group_name_H-M   'P 1'
#
loop_
_entity.id
_entity.type
_entity.pdbx_description
1 polymer ?
#
loop_
_entity_poly.entity_id
_entity_poly.type
_entity_poly.pdbx_seq_one_letter_code
_entity_poly.pdbx_strand_id
1 'polypeptide(L)'
;MPTASIAPAWSPRLPGWALSRGRDISESDAAFAAGIALKSLDDVIRAGPPWIGCWRDRLALKSAAVAAKMVGRDEEESALRDAVLLTVAGDDPGPAGKLFLITRMLTHRSGPVTTSFVKEIANLFGLRWDDGLASIPDIVDSANQSGRAAPFAVADLITAISAVRPDAEVLALAMAEVVLAHKLKWPKPVPLLLPERYGAAFRTIGGRGRVRPGEPAYPKAICLRWLRASRRRCGPPLRSTDAPAG
;
A
#
# COMPACT_ATOMS: atom_id res chain seq x y z
N MET A 1 -24.47 29.60 -16.62
CA MET A 1 -24.70 28.16 -16.38
C MET A 1 -23.33 27.48 -16.35
N PRO A 2 -22.81 27.02 -15.19
CA PRO A 2 -21.56 26.26 -15.19
C PRO A 2 -21.85 24.87 -15.73
N THR A 3 -21.20 24.52 -16.84
CA THR A 3 -21.27 23.18 -17.42
C THR A 3 -20.70 22.20 -16.40
N ALA A 4 -21.56 21.38 -15.80
CA ALA A 4 -21.12 20.29 -14.95
C ALA A 4 -20.22 19.38 -15.81
N SER A 5 -18.91 19.43 -15.54
CA SER A 5 -17.97 18.47 -16.10
C SER A 5 -18.40 17.09 -15.59
N ILE A 6 -19.02 16.30 -16.47
CA ILE A 6 -19.29 14.90 -16.21
C ILE A 6 -17.93 14.23 -16.21
N ALA A 7 -17.27 14.22 -15.04
CA ALA A 7 -16.11 13.40 -14.82
C ALA A 7 -16.54 11.96 -15.18
N PRO A 8 -15.80 11.25 -16.05
CA PRO A 8 -16.15 9.88 -16.38
C PRO A 8 -16.28 9.10 -15.07
N ALA A 9 -17.40 8.38 -14.93
CA ALA A 9 -17.65 7.53 -13.78
C ALA A 9 -16.61 6.41 -13.78
N TRP A 10 -15.45 6.67 -13.20
CA TRP A 10 -14.42 5.67 -13.05
C TRP A 10 -14.95 4.59 -12.11
N SER A 11 -15.16 3.41 -12.67
CA SER A 11 -15.46 2.24 -11.88
C SER A 11 -14.14 1.58 -11.50
N PRO A 12 -13.76 1.51 -10.21
CA PRO A 12 -12.59 0.75 -9.77
C PRO A 12 -12.82 -0.77 -9.83
N ARG A 13 -13.95 -1.22 -10.41
CA ARG A 13 -14.28 -2.64 -10.53
C ARG A 13 -13.59 -3.20 -11.76
N LEU A 14 -12.71 -4.17 -11.52
CA LEU A 14 -12.12 -4.97 -12.58
C LEU A 14 -13.24 -5.74 -13.30
N PRO A 15 -13.16 -5.89 -14.63
CA PRO A 15 -14.14 -6.65 -15.37
C PRO A 15 -14.15 -8.10 -14.89
N GLY A 16 -15.33 -8.72 -14.84
CA GLY A 16 -15.50 -10.07 -14.27
C GLY A 16 -14.66 -11.16 -14.95
N TRP A 17 -14.25 -10.95 -16.21
CA TRP A 17 -13.36 -11.86 -16.95
C TRP A 17 -11.90 -11.76 -16.51
N ALA A 18 -11.47 -10.65 -15.92
CA ALA A 18 -10.09 -10.45 -15.46
C ALA A 18 -9.77 -11.20 -14.16
N LEU A 19 -10.78 -11.80 -13.52
CA LEU A 19 -10.63 -12.57 -12.31
C LEU A 19 -10.82 -14.05 -12.61
N SER A 20 -9.80 -14.86 -12.38
CA SER A 20 -9.93 -16.31 -12.43
C SER A 20 -10.98 -16.79 -11.42
N ARG A 21 -11.99 -17.50 -11.94
CA ARG A 21 -13.09 -18.07 -11.17
C ARG A 21 -12.67 -19.47 -10.72
N GLY A 22 -11.87 -19.55 -9.65
CA GLY A 22 -11.35 -20.80 -9.12
C GLY A 22 -10.84 -20.67 -7.68
N ARG A 23 -10.80 -21.80 -6.96
CA ARG A 23 -10.25 -21.88 -5.58
C ARG A 23 -8.72 -21.78 -5.60
N ASP A 24 -8.10 -22.29 -6.66
CA ASP A 24 -6.65 -22.29 -6.88
C ASP A 24 -6.30 -21.36 -8.06
N ILE A 25 -5.99 -20.11 -7.75
CA ILE A 25 -5.51 -19.13 -8.73
C ILE A 25 -4.02 -19.42 -9.00
N SER A 26 -3.60 -19.65 -10.24
CA SER A 26 -2.18 -19.83 -10.54
C SER A 26 -1.38 -18.52 -10.33
N GLU A 27 -0.05 -18.59 -10.27
CA GLU A 27 0.76 -17.36 -10.20
C GLU A 27 0.59 -16.50 -11.46
N SER A 28 0.52 -17.12 -12.64
CA SER A 28 0.28 -16.43 -13.91
C SER A 28 -1.08 -15.74 -13.95
N ASP A 29 -2.13 -16.39 -13.44
CA ASP A 29 -3.46 -15.79 -13.33
C ASP A 29 -3.46 -14.58 -12.38
N ALA A 30 -2.78 -14.72 -11.23
CA ALA A 30 -2.64 -13.63 -10.28
C ALA A 30 -1.87 -12.45 -10.89
N ALA A 31 -0.80 -12.72 -11.63
CA ALA A 31 0.00 -11.70 -12.31
C ALA A 31 -0.78 -11.00 -13.43
N PHE A 32 -1.51 -11.75 -14.25
CA PHE A 32 -2.39 -11.20 -15.28
C PHE A 32 -3.42 -10.24 -14.68
N ALA A 33 -4.13 -10.71 -13.66
CA ALA A 33 -5.16 -9.93 -13.00
C ALA A 33 -4.56 -8.70 -12.28
N ALA A 34 -3.38 -8.83 -11.66
CA ALA A 34 -2.63 -7.70 -11.09
C ALA A 34 -2.26 -6.66 -12.15
N GLY A 35 -1.87 -7.10 -13.35
CA GLY A 35 -1.62 -6.23 -14.49
C GLY A 35 -2.83 -5.38 -14.87
N ILE A 36 -4.02 -5.99 -14.95
CA ILE A 36 -5.27 -5.26 -15.22
C ILE A 36 -5.56 -4.25 -14.10
N ALA A 37 -5.38 -4.64 -12.84
CA ALA A 37 -5.61 -3.76 -11.69
C ALA A 37 -4.67 -2.56 -11.65
N LEU A 38 -3.37 -2.80 -11.89
CA LEU A 38 -2.38 -1.74 -11.96
C LEU A 38 -2.62 -0.83 -13.16
N LYS A 39 -3.08 -1.36 -14.30
CA LYS A 39 -3.44 -0.53 -15.45
C LYS A 39 -4.63 0.38 -15.15
N SER A 40 -5.71 -0.16 -14.58
CA SER A 40 -6.88 0.65 -14.19
C SER A 40 -6.52 1.74 -13.17
N LEU A 41 -5.54 1.46 -12.29
CA LEU A 41 -5.05 2.45 -11.34
C LEU A 41 -4.14 3.50 -11.99
N ASP A 42 -3.27 3.08 -12.91
CA ASP A 42 -2.42 3.96 -13.71
C ASP A 42 -3.27 4.99 -14.48
N ASP A 43 -4.39 4.56 -15.07
CA ASP A 43 -5.31 5.44 -15.78
C ASP A 43 -5.81 6.60 -14.91
N VAL A 44 -6.10 6.35 -13.63
CA VAL A 44 -6.56 7.42 -12.73
C VAL A 44 -5.48 8.26 -12.15
N ILE A 45 -4.31 7.67 -11.88
CA ILE A 45 -3.16 8.47 -11.47
C ILE A 45 -2.80 9.46 -12.59
N ARG A 46 -2.89 9.03 -13.86
CA ARG A 46 -2.66 9.87 -15.04
C ARG A 46 -3.80 10.85 -15.31
N ALA A 47 -5.06 10.47 -15.07
CA ALA A 47 -6.20 11.38 -15.20
C ALA A 47 -6.13 12.55 -14.19
N GLY A 48 -5.40 12.39 -13.08
CA GLY A 48 -5.11 13.46 -12.13
C GLY A 48 -6.36 14.14 -11.56
N PRO A 49 -7.38 13.40 -11.09
CA PRO A 49 -8.60 14.03 -10.60
C PRO A 49 -8.32 14.91 -9.36
N PRO A 50 -9.10 15.98 -9.13
CA PRO A 50 -8.85 16.93 -8.03
C PRO A 50 -8.74 16.29 -6.64
N TRP A 51 -9.40 15.16 -6.42
CA TRP A 51 -9.41 14.43 -5.14
C TRP A 51 -8.23 13.46 -4.94
N ILE A 52 -7.33 13.29 -5.93
CA ILE A 52 -6.28 12.27 -5.88
C ILE A 52 -5.32 12.45 -4.70
N GLY A 53 -5.08 13.70 -4.26
CA GLY A 53 -4.28 14.00 -3.07
C GLY A 53 -4.93 13.49 -1.79
N CYS A 54 -6.23 13.76 -1.60
CA CYS A 54 -6.99 13.27 -0.45
C CYS A 54 -7.07 11.74 -0.42
N TRP A 55 -7.12 11.10 -1.59
CA TRP A 55 -7.08 9.65 -1.69
C TRP A 55 -5.74 9.08 -1.21
N ARG A 56 -4.61 9.69 -1.61
CA ARG A 56 -3.27 9.33 -1.11
C ARG A 56 -3.15 9.53 0.40
N ASP A 57 -3.61 10.67 0.92
CA ASP A 57 -3.59 10.95 2.37
C ASP A 57 -4.41 9.92 3.17
N ARG A 58 -5.57 9.50 2.65
CA ARG A 58 -6.38 8.45 3.28
C ARG A 58 -5.68 7.10 3.26
N LEU A 59 -5.00 6.75 2.18
CA LEU A 59 -4.21 5.52 2.12
C LEU A 59 -2.96 5.60 3.02
N ALA A 60 -2.35 6.77 3.15
CA ALA A 60 -1.25 7.01 4.07
C ALA A 60 -1.69 6.80 5.52
N LEU A 61 -2.88 7.29 5.92
CA LEU A 61 -3.43 7.08 7.26
C LEU A 61 -3.64 5.59 7.56
N LYS A 62 -4.21 4.84 6.61
CA LYS A 62 -4.36 3.37 6.72
C LYS A 62 -3.02 2.66 6.83
N SER A 63 -2.03 3.14 6.08
CA SER A 63 -0.67 2.60 6.14
C SER A 63 -0.04 2.89 7.49
N ALA A 64 -0.23 4.08 8.04
CA ALA A 64 0.25 4.45 9.37
C ALA A 64 -0.31 3.54 10.45
N ALA A 65 -1.61 3.22 10.43
CA ALA A 65 -2.23 2.30 11.39
C ALA A 65 -1.64 0.88 11.29
N VAL A 66 -1.44 0.37 10.07
CA VAL A 66 -0.82 -0.95 9.89
C VAL A 66 0.65 -0.94 10.29
N ALA A 67 1.38 0.12 9.97
CA ALA A 67 2.77 0.30 10.37
C ALA A 67 2.91 0.37 11.90
N ALA A 68 2.02 1.11 12.58
CA ALA A 68 1.95 1.21 14.05
C ALA A 68 1.85 -0.20 14.66
N LYS A 69 0.92 -0.99 14.14
CA LYS A 69 0.71 -2.38 14.57
C LYS A 69 1.93 -3.27 14.32
N MET A 70 2.64 -3.07 13.22
CA MET A 70 3.88 -3.82 12.94
C MET A 70 5.02 -3.45 13.88
N VAL A 71 5.09 -2.21 14.36
CA VAL A 71 6.08 -1.76 15.35
C VAL A 71 5.60 -1.91 16.81
N GLY A 72 4.53 -2.69 17.03
CA GLY A 72 4.04 -3.04 18.37
C GLY A 72 3.18 -1.98 19.06
N ARG A 73 2.65 -0.99 18.32
CA ARG A 73 1.73 0.04 18.83
C ARG A 73 0.30 -0.27 18.38
N ASP A 74 -0.68 -0.05 19.25
CA ASP A 74 -2.10 -0.30 18.96
C ASP A 74 -2.84 0.99 18.58
N GLU A 75 -2.17 1.86 17.82
CA GLU A 75 -2.72 3.15 17.39
C GLU A 75 -3.70 2.94 16.22
N GLU A 76 -4.95 3.36 16.44
CA GLU A 76 -6.01 3.30 15.43
C GLU A 76 -6.00 4.52 14.49
N GLU A 77 -6.69 4.41 13.35
CA GLU A 77 -6.77 5.48 12.34
C GLU A 77 -7.32 6.81 12.91
N SER A 78 -8.18 6.77 13.93
CA SER A 78 -8.68 7.99 14.60
C SER A 78 -7.61 8.63 15.45
N ALA A 79 -6.91 7.87 16.30
CA ALA A 79 -5.86 8.38 17.18
C ALA A 79 -4.72 9.01 16.39
N LEU A 80 -4.29 8.37 15.30
CA LEU A 80 -3.25 8.89 14.40
C LEU A 80 -3.65 10.21 13.74
N ARG A 81 -4.94 10.33 13.38
CA ARG A 81 -5.48 11.54 12.74
C ARG A 81 -5.60 12.66 13.75
N ASP A 82 -6.13 12.37 14.94
CA ASP A 82 -6.35 13.34 16.00
C ASP A 82 -5.01 13.87 16.52
N ALA A 83 -3.98 13.01 16.62
CA ALA A 83 -2.62 13.41 16.96
C ALA A 83 -2.05 14.49 16.01
N VAL A 84 -2.41 14.48 14.72
CA VAL A 84 -1.95 15.52 13.77
C VAL A 84 -2.92 16.70 13.70
N LEU A 85 -4.23 16.47 13.76
CA LEU A 85 -5.24 17.53 13.62
C LEU A 85 -5.42 18.40 14.87
N LEU A 86 -5.18 17.84 16.05
CA LEU A 86 -5.29 18.57 17.32
C LEU A 86 -3.96 19.21 17.74
N THR A 87 -2.86 18.90 17.06
CA THR A 87 -1.57 19.52 17.31
C THR A 87 -1.50 20.88 16.64
N VAL A 88 -1.06 21.90 17.38
CA VAL A 88 -0.85 23.25 16.85
C VAL A 88 0.22 23.22 15.77
N ALA A 89 0.04 24.00 14.71
CA ALA A 89 0.99 24.05 13.61
C ALA A 89 2.39 24.46 14.13
N GLY A 90 3.38 23.59 13.93
CA GLY A 90 4.77 23.79 14.39
C GLY A 90 5.13 23.02 15.66
N ASP A 91 4.15 22.50 16.39
CA ASP A 91 4.39 21.67 17.58
C ASP A 91 4.65 20.20 17.22
N ASP A 92 5.21 19.46 18.17
CA ASP A 92 5.46 18.03 18.04
C ASP A 92 4.15 17.23 18.23
N PRO A 93 3.63 16.53 17.20
CA PRO A 93 2.39 15.75 17.30
C PRO A 93 2.59 14.39 17.99
N GLY A 94 3.75 14.19 18.60
CA GLY A 94 4.13 12.98 19.30
C GLY A 94 4.43 11.80 18.37
N PRO A 95 4.73 10.62 18.94
CA PRO A 95 5.12 9.44 18.16
C PRO A 95 4.06 8.97 17.15
N ALA A 96 2.78 9.01 17.55
CA ALA A 96 1.66 8.62 16.69
C ALA A 96 1.50 9.59 15.50
N GLY A 97 1.55 10.89 15.77
CA GLY A 97 1.49 11.91 14.72
C GLY A 97 2.68 11.87 13.77
N LYS A 98 3.90 11.67 14.28
CA LYS A 98 5.11 11.50 13.44
C LYS A 98 4.96 10.31 12.49
N LEU A 99 4.45 9.18 12.96
CA LEU A 99 4.22 8.01 12.12
C LEU A 99 3.28 8.31 10.94
N PHE A 100 2.18 9.05 11.19
CA PHE A 100 1.28 9.48 10.13
C PHE A 100 1.94 10.52 9.19
N LEU A 101 2.67 11.50 9.72
CA LEU A 101 3.35 12.51 8.90
C LEU A 101 4.39 11.90 7.95
N ILE A 102 5.16 10.90 8.39
CA ILE A 102 6.15 10.26 7.52
C ILE A 102 5.54 9.32 6.50
N THR A 103 4.53 8.54 6.88
CA THR A 103 3.78 7.74 5.89
C THR A 103 3.10 8.65 4.87
N ARG A 104 2.61 9.82 5.28
CA ARG A 104 2.10 10.86 4.37
C ARG A 104 3.21 11.44 3.48
N MET A 105 4.36 11.80 4.06
CA MET A 105 5.52 12.29 3.31
C MET A 105 5.95 11.30 2.23
N LEU A 106 6.01 10.01 2.55
CA LEU A 106 6.29 8.92 1.59
C LEU A 106 5.36 8.95 0.37
N THR A 107 4.08 9.30 0.54
CA THR A 107 3.11 9.38 -0.57
C THR A 107 3.18 10.66 -1.40
N HIS A 108 3.79 11.72 -0.87
CA HIS A 108 3.86 13.02 -1.54
C HIS A 108 5.22 13.35 -2.11
N ARG A 109 6.27 12.64 -1.66
CA ARG A 109 7.63 12.81 -2.13
C ARG A 109 7.83 12.18 -3.51
N SER A 110 8.63 12.87 -4.32
CA SER A 110 9.20 12.36 -5.57
C SER A 110 10.71 12.53 -5.46
N GLY A 111 11.49 11.47 -5.70
CA GLY A 111 12.95 11.55 -5.65
C GLY A 111 13.63 10.20 -5.40
N PRO A 112 14.97 10.17 -5.50
CA PRO A 112 15.74 8.96 -5.24
C PRO A 112 15.69 8.57 -3.75
N VAL A 113 15.84 7.27 -3.49
CA VAL A 113 15.96 6.74 -2.13
C VAL A 113 17.40 6.91 -1.68
N THR A 114 17.65 7.90 -0.82
CA THR A 114 18.99 8.16 -0.26
C THR A 114 19.17 7.46 1.09
N THR A 115 20.41 7.23 1.50
CA THR A 115 20.71 6.68 2.84
C THR A 115 20.14 7.54 3.97
N SER A 116 20.16 8.87 3.82
CA SER A 116 19.55 9.80 4.80
C SER A 116 18.04 9.59 4.93
N PHE A 117 17.36 9.31 3.83
CA PHE A 117 15.93 9.03 3.83
C PHE A 117 15.61 7.69 4.50
N VAL A 118 16.41 6.66 4.21
CA VAL A 118 16.25 5.36 4.89
C VAL A 118 16.50 5.50 6.39
N LYS A 119 17.52 6.27 6.81
CA LYS A 119 17.78 6.61 8.23
C LYS A 119 16.58 7.25 8.91
N GLU A 120 16.00 8.25 8.25
CA GLU A 120 14.84 8.98 8.77
C GLU A 120 13.66 8.03 9.04
N ILE A 121 13.30 7.20 8.06
CA ILE A 121 12.21 6.23 8.18
C ILE A 121 12.54 5.16 9.24
N ALA A 122 13.76 4.65 9.26
CA ALA A 122 14.20 3.65 10.23
C ALA A 122 14.07 4.15 11.67
N ASN A 123 14.52 5.37 11.96
CA ASN A 123 14.42 5.98 13.28
C ASN A 123 12.97 6.06 13.79
N LEU A 124 12.02 6.30 12.89
CA LEU A 124 10.61 6.44 13.24
C LEU A 124 9.92 5.10 13.51
N PHE A 125 10.35 4.07 12.80
CA PHE A 125 9.93 2.71 13.10
C PHE A 125 10.69 2.12 14.30
N GLY A 126 11.59 2.88 14.94
CA GLY A 126 12.40 2.42 16.06
C GLY A 126 13.44 1.36 15.66
N LEU A 127 13.80 1.30 14.37
CA LEU A 127 14.79 0.36 13.86
C LEU A 127 16.20 0.90 14.16
N ARG A 128 16.98 0.15 14.93
CA ARG A 128 18.38 0.48 15.23
C ARG A 128 19.19 0.52 13.94
N TRP A 129 19.90 1.61 13.63
CA TRP A 129 20.73 1.67 12.42
C TRP A 129 21.84 0.61 12.38
N ASP A 130 22.04 -0.04 11.23
CA ASP A 130 23.10 -1.02 10.96
C ASP A 130 23.49 -1.06 9.46
N ASP A 131 24.51 -1.85 9.13
CA ASP A 131 24.99 -2.02 7.75
C ASP A 131 23.92 -2.66 6.84
N GLY A 132 23.02 -3.47 7.42
CA GLY A 132 21.89 -4.05 6.70
C GLY A 132 20.95 -2.98 6.17
N LEU A 133 20.58 -2.00 7.01
CA LEU A 133 19.79 -0.84 6.56
C LEU A 133 20.58 0.09 5.63
N ALA A 134 21.89 0.19 5.81
CA ALA A 134 22.75 1.00 4.93
C ALA A 134 22.76 0.50 3.48
N SER A 135 22.56 -0.82 3.27
CA SER A 135 22.47 -1.44 1.94
C SER A 135 21.13 -1.24 1.21
N ILE A 136 20.08 -0.76 1.89
CA ILE A 136 18.73 -0.64 1.30
C ILE A 136 18.68 0.22 0.03
N PRO A 137 19.34 1.40 -0.04
CA PRO A 137 19.39 2.18 -1.28
C PRO A 137 19.90 1.36 -2.47
N ASP A 138 20.95 0.55 -2.30
CA ASP A 138 21.53 -0.28 -3.36
C ASP A 138 20.57 -1.40 -3.80
N ILE A 139 19.85 -2.00 -2.84
CA ILE A 139 18.80 -3.00 -3.13
C ILE A 139 17.64 -2.35 -3.91
N VAL A 140 17.24 -1.14 -3.51
CA VAL A 140 16.20 -0.35 -4.20
C VAL A 140 16.63 -0.02 -5.62
N ASP A 141 17.87 0.41 -5.82
CA ASP A 141 18.41 0.73 -7.14
C ASP A 141 18.50 -0.51 -8.03
N SER A 142 18.92 -1.65 -7.47
CA SER A 142 18.90 -2.94 -8.15
C SER A 142 17.49 -3.34 -8.58
N ALA A 143 16.49 -3.15 -7.73
CA ALA A 143 15.09 -3.44 -8.06
C ALA A 143 14.54 -2.51 -9.16
N ASN A 144 14.93 -1.22 -9.12
CA ASN A 144 14.59 -0.24 -10.15
C ASN A 144 15.19 -0.61 -11.51
N GLN A 145 16.46 -1.03 -11.54
CA GLN A 145 17.17 -1.45 -12.75
C GLN A 145 16.74 -2.83 -13.28
N SER A 146 16.11 -3.66 -12.45
CA SER A 146 15.68 -4.99 -12.90
C SER A 146 14.66 -4.92 -14.05
N GLY A 147 14.77 -5.85 -15.00
CA GLY A 147 13.79 -6.03 -16.08
C GLY A 147 12.50 -6.74 -15.65
N ARG A 148 12.35 -7.08 -14.36
CA ARG A 148 11.17 -7.80 -13.87
C ARG A 148 9.94 -6.90 -13.87
N ALA A 149 8.77 -7.50 -14.12
CA ALA A 149 7.51 -6.78 -14.02
C ALA A 149 7.31 -6.25 -12.59
N ALA A 150 6.67 -5.09 -12.47
CA ALA A 150 6.64 -4.32 -11.22
C ALA A 150 6.18 -5.10 -9.98
N PRO A 151 5.13 -5.94 -10.01
CA PRO A 151 4.73 -6.75 -8.86
C PRO A 151 5.83 -7.72 -8.38
N PHE A 152 6.56 -8.33 -9.30
CA PHE A 152 7.63 -9.27 -8.99
C PHE A 152 8.89 -8.56 -8.51
N ALA A 153 9.27 -7.45 -9.13
CA ALA A 153 10.40 -6.64 -8.67
C ALA A 153 10.19 -6.16 -7.21
N VAL A 154 8.96 -5.79 -6.87
CA VAL A 154 8.58 -5.43 -5.50
C VAL A 154 8.62 -6.62 -4.55
N ALA A 155 8.11 -7.79 -4.96
CA ALA A 155 8.18 -9.00 -4.15
C ALA A 155 9.63 -9.41 -3.85
N ASP A 156 10.50 -9.33 -4.85
CA ASP A 156 11.93 -9.60 -4.73
C ASP A 156 12.62 -8.59 -3.82
N LEU A 157 12.33 -7.29 -3.97
CA LEU A 157 12.84 -6.22 -3.09
C LEU A 157 12.49 -6.49 -1.62
N ILE A 158 11.22 -6.77 -1.34
CA ILE A 158 10.77 -7.03 0.04
C ILE A 158 11.48 -8.27 0.60
N THR A 159 11.64 -9.31 -0.23
CA THR A 159 12.37 -10.52 0.14
C THR A 159 13.84 -10.23 0.43
N ALA A 160 14.52 -9.45 -0.41
CA ALA A 160 15.92 -9.09 -0.23
C ALA A 160 16.14 -8.28 1.06
N ILE A 161 15.32 -7.25 1.30
CA ILE A 161 15.41 -6.44 2.53
C ILE A 161 15.11 -7.31 3.76
N SER A 162 14.09 -8.16 3.69
CA SER A 162 13.71 -9.03 4.83
C SER A 162 14.74 -10.13 5.11
N ALA A 163 15.52 -10.55 4.11
CA ALA A 163 16.61 -11.51 4.27
C ALA A 163 17.81 -10.90 5.00
N VAL A 164 18.12 -9.63 4.69
CA VAL A 164 19.16 -8.87 5.41
C VAL A 164 18.68 -8.52 6.82
N ARG A 165 17.42 -8.11 6.95
CA ARG A 165 16.87 -7.60 8.20
C ARG A 165 15.38 -7.95 8.39
N PRO A 166 15.06 -9.04 9.09
CA PRO A 166 13.67 -9.51 9.27
C PRO A 166 12.76 -8.55 10.05
N ASP A 167 13.29 -7.76 10.98
CA ASP A 167 12.53 -6.75 11.75
C ASP A 167 12.17 -5.51 10.90
N ALA A 168 12.79 -5.33 9.74
CA ALA A 168 12.58 -4.19 8.86
C ALA A 168 11.47 -4.41 7.81
N GLU A 169 10.56 -5.37 7.99
CA GLU A 169 9.49 -5.65 7.03
C GLU A 169 8.62 -4.40 6.73
N VAL A 170 8.35 -3.56 7.74
CA VAL A 170 7.58 -2.32 7.57
C VAL A 170 8.31 -1.32 6.65
N LEU A 171 9.64 -1.23 6.78
CA LEU A 171 10.49 -0.41 5.93
C LEU A 171 10.58 -0.99 4.52
N ALA A 172 10.68 -2.31 4.38
CA ALA A 172 10.67 -3.00 3.10
C ALA A 172 9.37 -2.73 2.32
N LEU A 173 8.22 -2.79 3.00
CA LEU A 173 6.93 -2.44 2.42
C LEU A 173 6.84 -0.96 2.03
N ALA A 174 7.42 -0.05 2.82
CA ALA A 174 7.47 1.37 2.47
C ALA A 174 8.33 1.62 1.21
N MET A 175 9.50 0.99 1.11
CA MET A 175 10.37 1.09 -0.07
C MET A 175 9.74 0.45 -1.30
N ALA A 176 8.98 -0.62 -1.12
CA ALA A 176 8.21 -1.25 -2.18
C ALA A 176 7.20 -0.31 -2.87
N GLU A 177 6.54 0.58 -2.13
CA GLU A 177 5.65 1.58 -2.74
C GLU A 177 6.42 2.57 -3.63
N VAL A 178 7.63 2.95 -3.20
CA VAL A 178 8.52 3.87 -3.93
C VAL A 178 9.02 3.21 -5.22
N VAL A 179 9.49 1.96 -5.14
CA VAL A 179 9.93 1.18 -6.31
C VAL A 179 8.76 0.92 -7.25
N LEU A 180 7.58 0.59 -6.73
CA LEU A 180 6.39 0.41 -7.56
C LEU A 180 6.07 1.68 -8.35
N ALA A 181 6.06 2.84 -7.68
CA ALA A 181 5.84 4.13 -8.32
C ALA A 181 6.90 4.45 -9.38
N HIS A 182 8.17 4.16 -9.08
CA HIS A 182 9.27 4.35 -10.03
C HIS A 182 9.09 3.48 -11.28
N LYS A 183 8.85 2.17 -11.11
CA LYS A 183 8.69 1.24 -12.25
C LYS A 183 7.45 1.53 -13.09
N LEU A 184 6.38 2.04 -12.48
CA LEU A 184 5.16 2.45 -13.19
C LEU A 184 5.23 3.91 -13.70
N LYS A 185 6.33 4.62 -13.46
CA LYS A 185 6.53 6.03 -13.81
C LYS A 185 5.42 6.92 -13.26
N TRP A 186 4.97 6.65 -12.04
CA TRP A 186 4.02 7.50 -11.33
C TRP A 186 4.75 8.69 -10.73
N PRO A 187 4.13 9.88 -10.75
CA PRO A 187 4.77 11.08 -10.22
C PRO A 187 5.00 10.98 -8.71
N LYS A 188 4.10 10.29 -8.00
CA LYS A 188 4.09 10.15 -6.55
C LYS A 188 3.70 8.73 -6.14
N PRO A 189 4.32 8.14 -5.10
CA PRO A 189 3.90 6.87 -4.55
C PRO A 189 2.45 6.86 -4.10
N VAL A 190 1.87 5.66 -4.09
CA VAL A 190 0.52 5.41 -3.60
C VAL A 190 0.62 4.19 -2.71
N PRO A 191 0.29 4.27 -1.41
CA PRO A 191 0.60 3.21 -0.49
C PRO A 191 -0.49 2.14 -0.54
N LEU A 192 -0.21 1.09 -1.29
CA LEU A 192 -1.16 0.07 -1.69
C LEU A 192 -0.80 -1.33 -1.22
N LEU A 193 0.38 -1.53 -0.66
CA LEU A 193 0.89 -2.79 -0.11
C LEU A 193 0.78 -2.76 1.41
N LEU A 194 1.22 -1.69 2.04
CA LEU A 194 1.23 -1.57 3.51
C LEU A 194 -0.17 -1.79 4.13
N PRO A 195 -1.26 -1.15 3.65
CA PRO A 195 -2.59 -1.26 4.27
C PRO A 195 -3.22 -2.67 4.32
N GLU A 196 -2.71 -3.64 3.56
CA GLU A 196 -3.24 -5.01 3.64
C GLU A 196 -2.16 -6.07 3.71
N ARG A 197 -1.04 -5.72 4.33
CA ARG A 197 -0.13 -6.71 4.91
C ARG A 197 -0.86 -7.74 5.80
N TYR A 198 -1.93 -7.31 6.47
CA TYR A 198 -2.83 -8.16 7.26
C TYR A 198 -4.09 -8.64 6.51
N GLY A 199 -4.17 -8.36 5.21
CA GLY A 199 -5.26 -8.77 4.34
C GLY A 199 -5.26 -10.27 4.06
N ALA A 200 -6.37 -10.73 3.50
CA ALA A 200 -6.55 -12.14 3.19
C ALA A 200 -5.68 -12.65 2.02
N ALA A 201 -5.05 -11.76 1.23
CA ALA A 201 -4.09 -12.15 0.20
C ALA A 201 -2.81 -12.79 0.78
N PHE A 202 -2.43 -12.39 2.00
CA PHE A 202 -1.26 -12.92 2.70
C PHE A 202 -1.60 -14.02 3.70
N ARG A 203 -2.85 -14.51 3.75
CA ARG A 203 -3.20 -15.65 4.63
C ARG A 203 -2.75 -16.95 3.96
N THR A 204 -2.16 -17.86 4.75
CA THR A 204 -1.83 -19.20 4.26
C THR A 204 -3.11 -20.00 3.95
N ILE A 205 -3.02 -20.97 3.04
CA ILE A 205 -4.16 -21.79 2.59
C ILE A 205 -4.84 -22.52 3.76
N GLY A 206 -4.08 -22.87 4.80
CA GLY A 206 -4.59 -23.51 6.02
C GLY A 206 -5.11 -22.55 7.10
N GLY A 207 -5.13 -21.23 6.87
CA GLY A 207 -5.61 -20.23 7.82
C GLY A 207 -4.72 -20.02 9.07
N ARG A 208 -3.75 -20.92 9.30
CA ARG A 208 -2.74 -20.83 10.36
C ARG A 208 -1.51 -20.09 9.83
N GLY A 209 -1.53 -18.77 9.95
CA GLY A 209 -0.37 -17.92 9.66
C GLY A 209 -0.48 -17.09 8.39
N ARG A 210 0.63 -16.43 8.06
CA ARG A 210 0.75 -15.51 6.94
C ARG A 210 1.95 -15.87 6.08
N VAL A 211 1.80 -15.68 4.76
CA VAL A 211 2.87 -15.84 3.79
C VAL A 211 3.94 -14.78 4.09
N ARG A 212 5.16 -15.23 4.37
CA ARG A 212 6.30 -14.35 4.67
C ARG A 212 7.10 -14.02 3.41
N PRO A 213 7.83 -12.88 3.41
CA PRO A 213 8.83 -12.61 2.40
C PRO A 213 9.80 -13.80 2.26
N GLY A 214 10.17 -14.15 1.02
CA GLY A 214 11.00 -15.32 0.72
C GLY A 214 10.27 -16.65 0.54
N GLU A 215 8.99 -16.75 0.91
CA GLU A 215 8.19 -17.94 0.59
C GLU A 215 7.79 -17.98 -0.89
N PRO A 216 7.70 -19.15 -1.54
CA PRO A 216 7.29 -19.27 -2.95
C PRO A 216 5.90 -18.68 -3.24
N ALA A 217 5.01 -18.65 -2.24
CA ALA A 217 3.67 -18.08 -2.38
C ALA A 217 3.64 -16.53 -2.29
N TYR A 218 4.74 -15.88 -1.90
CA TYR A 218 4.79 -14.44 -1.62
C TYR A 218 4.58 -13.58 -2.87
N PRO A 219 5.22 -13.83 -4.03
CA PRO A 219 4.96 -13.06 -5.25
C PRO A 219 3.51 -13.15 -5.70
N LYS A 220 2.91 -14.35 -5.63
CA LYS A 220 1.48 -14.55 -5.86
C LYS A 220 0.61 -13.76 -4.88
N ALA A 221 0.95 -13.72 -3.59
CA ALA A 221 0.22 -12.93 -2.60
C ALA A 221 0.26 -11.41 -2.91
N ILE A 222 1.42 -10.91 -3.32
CA ILE A 222 1.59 -9.52 -3.79
C ILE A 222 0.68 -9.25 -4.99
N CYS A 223 0.64 -10.14 -5.98
CA CYS A 223 -0.25 -10.00 -7.14
C CYS A 223 -1.75 -10.04 -6.74
N LEU A 224 -2.14 -10.95 -5.86
CA LEU A 224 -3.55 -11.12 -5.46
C LEU A 224 -4.10 -9.95 -4.64
N ARG A 225 -3.25 -9.16 -3.98
CA ARG A 225 -3.66 -7.98 -3.24
C ARG A 225 -4.41 -6.97 -4.12
N TRP A 226 -3.89 -6.71 -5.33
CA TRP A 226 -4.45 -5.73 -6.26
C TRP A 226 -5.91 -6.00 -6.65
N LEU A 227 -6.31 -7.26 -6.57
CA LEU A 227 -7.63 -7.74 -6.97
C LEU A 227 -8.72 -7.51 -5.93
N ARG A 228 -8.38 -7.22 -4.68
CA ARG A 228 -9.39 -7.15 -3.60
C ARG A 228 -9.90 -5.75 -3.32
N ALA A 229 -9.24 -4.71 -3.81
CA ALA A 229 -9.79 -3.36 -3.85
C ALA A 229 -11.13 -3.32 -4.61
N SER A 230 -11.27 -4.13 -5.67
CA SER A 230 -12.46 -4.21 -6.53
C SER A 230 -13.57 -5.14 -6.00
N ARG A 231 -13.29 -5.97 -4.98
CA ARG A 231 -14.24 -6.95 -4.40
C ARG A 231 -15.00 -6.46 -3.17
N ARG A 232 -14.77 -5.22 -2.69
CA ARG A 232 -15.65 -4.59 -1.70
C ARG A 232 -17.01 -4.34 -2.37
N ARG A 233 -17.92 -5.32 -2.25
CA ARG A 233 -19.34 -5.15 -2.55
C ARG A 233 -19.81 -3.92 -1.78
N CYS A 234 -20.31 -2.90 -2.48
CA CYS A 234 -21.37 -2.09 -1.90
C CYS A 234 -22.46 -3.08 -1.52
N GLY A 235 -22.69 -3.28 -0.22
CA GLY A 235 -23.91 -3.91 0.23
C GLY A 235 -25.09 -3.06 -0.24
N PRO A 236 -26.26 -3.66 -0.52
CA PRO A 236 -27.43 -2.87 -0.85
C PRO A 236 -27.72 -1.87 0.29
N PRO A 237 -28.23 -0.66 -0.01
CA PRO A 237 -28.74 0.21 1.04
C PRO A 237 -29.80 -0.56 1.83
N LEU A 238 -29.74 -0.42 3.15
CA LEU A 238 -30.73 -0.97 4.09
C LEU A 238 -32.12 -0.65 3.54
N ARG A 239 -32.91 -1.69 3.25
CA ARG A 239 -34.34 -1.52 3.02
C ARG A 239 -34.91 -0.93 4.31
N SER A 240 -35.49 0.26 4.23
CA SER A 240 -36.41 0.74 5.24
C SER A 240 -37.55 -0.28 5.35
N THR A 241 -37.65 -0.91 6.50
CA THR A 241 -38.89 -1.54 6.96
C THR A 241 -39.90 -0.42 7.16
N ASP A 242 -40.83 -0.26 6.21
CA ASP A 242 -42.07 0.44 6.49
C ASP A 242 -42.99 -0.47 7.33
N ALA A 243 -43.57 0.18 8.33
CA ALA A 243 -44.33 -0.35 9.46
C ALA A 243 -45.74 -0.85 9.05
N PRO A 244 -46.49 -1.51 9.95
CA PRO A 244 -47.71 -2.22 9.60
C PRO A 244 -48.89 -1.27 9.32
N ALA A 245 -49.76 -1.70 8.42
CA ALA A 245 -51.02 -1.07 8.10
C ALA A 245 -51.94 -0.99 9.34
N GLY A 246 -52.53 0.18 9.55
CA GLY A 246 -53.74 0.35 10.34
C GLY A 246 -54.99 -0.02 9.56
#